data_AF-A0A6N4DHU3-F1
#
_entry.id   AF-A0A6N4DHU3-F1
#
_cell.length_a   1.000
_cell.length_b   1.000
_cell.length_c   1.000
_cell.angle_alpha   90.00
_cell.angle_beta   90.00
_cell.angle_gamma   90.00
#
_symmetry.space_group_name_H-M   'P 1'
#
loop_
_entity.id
_entity.type
_entity.pdbx_description
1 polymer ?
#
loop_
_entity_poly.entity_id
_entity_poly.type
_entity_poly.pdbx_seq_one_letter_code
_entity_poly.pdbx_strand_id
1 'polypeptide(L)'
;MPIFQTELRLRPYPRGFHIITDDIERALPNLHEVKAGLLHVFIKHTSASLTINENADPTVRTDFESHFNTMVPENAPYYRHTCEGPDDMPAHLKSSLLGSSVTVPVTD
;
A
#
# COMPACT_ATOMS: atom_id res chain seq x y z
N MET A 1 10.15 -23.25 -12.45
CA MET A 1 10.08 -22.50 -11.18
C MET A 1 8.66 -22.61 -10.66
N PRO A 2 8.43 -23.08 -9.43
CA PRO A 2 7.10 -23.04 -8.84
C PRO A 2 6.65 -21.58 -8.70
N ILE A 3 5.38 -21.34 -9.01
CA ILE A 3 4.71 -20.05 -8.77
C ILE A 3 3.75 -20.29 -7.62
N PHE A 4 3.94 -19.56 -6.53
CA PHE A 4 3.01 -19.53 -5.41
C PHE A 4 2.15 -18.26 -5.54
N GLN A 5 0.84 -18.42 -5.44
CA GLN A 5 -0.10 -17.29 -5.46
C GLN A 5 -1.12 -17.48 -4.36
N THR A 6 -1.32 -16.42 -3.59
CA THR A 6 -2.31 -16.35 -2.52
C THR A 6 -3.12 -15.07 -2.67
N GLU A 7 -4.40 -15.11 -2.29
CA GLU A 7 -5.20 -13.90 -2.12
C GLU A 7 -5.42 -13.70 -0.63
N LEU A 8 -5.09 -12.51 -0.13
CA LEU A 8 -5.26 -12.12 1.26
C LEU A 8 -6.18 -10.91 1.37
N ARG A 9 -6.99 -10.88 2.42
CA ARG A 9 -7.86 -9.75 2.73
C ARG A 9 -7.38 -9.12 4.02
N LEU A 10 -6.93 -7.87 3.93
CA LEU A 10 -6.58 -7.08 5.10
C LEU A 10 -7.84 -6.63 5.85
N ARG A 11 -7.69 -6.39 7.15
CA ARG A 11 -8.70 -5.66 7.93
C ARG A 11 -8.86 -4.24 7.39
N PRO A 12 -10.02 -3.59 7.58
CA PRO A 12 -10.15 -2.17 7.27
C PRO A 12 -9.19 -1.34 8.15
N TYR A 13 -8.55 -0.36 7.53
CA TYR A 13 -7.66 0.59 8.18
C TYR A 13 -8.25 2.01 8.10
N PRO A 14 -8.06 2.86 9.12
CA PRO A 14 -8.31 4.28 8.96
C PRO A 14 -7.33 4.89 7.95
N ARG A 15 -7.60 6.11 7.48
CA ARG A 15 -6.66 6.86 6.63
C ARG A 15 -5.28 6.92 7.31
N GLY A 16 -4.22 6.75 6.53
CA GLY A 16 -2.83 6.79 6.99
C GLY A 16 -1.98 5.71 6.36
N PHE A 17 -0.75 5.58 6.85
CA PHE A 17 0.19 4.52 6.45
C PHE A 17 0.19 3.41 7.50
N HIS A 18 0.15 2.15 7.06
CA HIS A 18 0.05 0.97 7.92
C HIS A 18 1.09 -0.08 7.52
N ILE A 19 1.68 -0.74 8.50
CA ILE A 19 2.58 -1.88 8.26
C ILE A 19 1.71 -3.10 7.99
N ILE A 20 2.00 -3.81 6.90
CA ILE A 20 1.31 -5.05 6.52
C ILE A 20 2.27 -6.22 6.26
N THR A 21 3.55 -6.07 6.61
CA THR A 21 4.60 -7.10 6.38
C THR A 21 4.19 -8.45 6.99
N ASP A 22 3.81 -8.47 8.27
CA ASP A 22 3.41 -9.69 8.96
C ASP A 22 2.15 -10.34 8.37
N ASP A 23 1.22 -9.52 7.85
CA ASP A 23 0.02 -10.03 7.16
C ASP A 23 0.41 -10.74 5.85
N ILE A 24 1.36 -10.18 5.10
CA ILE A 24 1.88 -10.76 3.85
C ILE A 24 2.65 -12.06 4.13
N GLU A 25 3.58 -12.04 5.09
CA GLU A 25 4.39 -13.22 5.44
C GLU A 25 3.51 -14.37 5.91
N ARG A 26 2.52 -14.08 6.76
CA ARG A 26 1.58 -15.10 7.24
C ARG A 26 0.72 -15.68 6.12
N ALA A 27 0.38 -14.89 5.10
CA ALA A 27 -0.38 -15.36 3.95
C ALA A 27 0.45 -16.22 2.99
N LEU A 28 1.77 -16.22 3.11
CA LEU A 28 2.72 -16.91 2.25
C LEU A 28 3.54 -17.95 3.04
N PRO A 29 2.92 -19.00 3.59
CA PRO A 29 3.63 -19.99 4.40
C PRO A 29 4.75 -20.67 3.61
N ASN A 30 4.64 -20.80 2.29
CA ASN A 30 5.63 -21.44 1.42
C ASN A 30 6.79 -20.50 1.01
N LEU A 31 6.86 -19.27 1.54
CA LEU A 31 7.91 -18.32 1.18
C LEU A 31 9.32 -18.89 1.46
N HIS A 32 9.45 -19.70 2.51
CA HIS A 32 10.69 -20.40 2.88
C HIS A 32 11.17 -21.46 1.87
N GLU A 33 10.31 -21.89 0.95
CA GLU A 33 10.69 -22.82 -0.14
C GLU A 33 11.39 -22.09 -1.31
N VAL A 34 11.30 -20.75 -1.36
CA VAL A 34 11.86 -19.93 -2.45
C VAL A 34 13.31 -19.57 -2.13
N LYS A 35 14.25 -20.19 -2.84
CA LYS A 35 15.69 -19.91 -2.72
C LYS A 35 16.16 -18.65 -3.45
N ALA A 36 15.53 -18.35 -4.59
CA ALA A 36 15.78 -17.14 -5.35
C ALA A 36 14.54 -16.85 -6.20
N GLY A 37 13.97 -15.65 -6.09
CA GLY A 37 12.76 -15.30 -6.81
C GLY A 37 12.31 -13.85 -6.63
N LEU A 38 11.08 -13.58 -7.02
CA LEU A 38 10.41 -12.29 -6.87
C LEU A 38 9.08 -12.49 -6.16
N LEU A 39 8.85 -11.72 -5.10
CA LEU A 39 7.55 -11.52 -4.49
C LEU A 39 6.90 -10.31 -5.14
N HIS A 40 5.79 -10.53 -5.85
CA HIS A 40 4.96 -9.46 -6.38
C HIS A 40 3.70 -9.32 -5.52
N VAL A 41 3.47 -8.13 -4.97
CA VAL A 41 2.28 -7.82 -4.17
C VAL A 41 1.47 -6.78 -4.93
N PHE A 42 0.21 -7.10 -5.21
CA PHE A 42 -0.73 -6.24 -5.95
C PHE A 42 -1.99 -5.99 -5.13
N ILE A 43 -2.38 -4.72 -5.00
CA ILE A 43 -3.63 -4.35 -4.34
C ILE A 43 -4.76 -4.16 -5.36
N LYS A 44 -5.90 -4.83 -5.13
CA LYS A 44 -7.10 -4.73 -5.98
C LYS A 44 -8.00 -3.54 -5.58
N HIS A 45 -7.40 -2.37 -5.34
CA HIS A 45 -8.09 -1.14 -4.96
C HIS A 45 -7.52 0.06 -5.72
N THR A 46 -8.37 1.05 -5.99
CA THR A 46 -8.00 2.27 -6.72
C THR A 46 -7.79 3.49 -5.82
N SER A 47 -8.22 3.42 -4.55
CA SER A 47 -8.09 4.46 -3.53
C SER A 47 -7.09 4.11 -2.41
N ALA A 48 -6.37 2.99 -2.56
CA ALA A 48 -5.30 2.54 -1.67
C ALA A 48 -4.11 2.06 -2.50
N SER A 49 -2.90 2.14 -1.94
CA SER A 49 -1.65 1.87 -2.63
C SER A 49 -0.67 1.09 -1.75
N LEU A 50 0.40 0.61 -2.37
CA LEU A 50 1.48 -0.13 -1.72
C LEU A 50 2.80 0.63 -1.88
N THR A 51 3.61 0.65 -0.83
CA THR A 51 4.93 1.28 -0.85
C THR A 51 5.89 0.55 0.09
N ILE A 52 7.19 0.68 -0.15
CA ILE A 52 8.26 0.17 0.71
C ILE A 52 8.95 1.37 1.34
N ASN A 53 9.06 1.36 2.67
CA ASN A 53 9.63 2.47 3.42
C ASN A 53 10.23 1.99 4.76
N GLU A 54 10.90 2.89 5.46
CA GLU A 54 11.45 2.66 6.79
C GLU A 54 10.35 2.37 7.82
N ASN A 55 10.64 1.43 8.73
CA ASN A 55 9.79 1.09 9.88
C ASN A 55 10.54 1.12 11.22
N ALA A 56 11.73 1.72 11.28
CA ALA A 56 12.48 1.85 12.54
C ALA A 56 11.93 2.99 13.40
N ASP A 57 11.62 4.13 12.78
CA ASP A 57 10.99 5.27 13.45
C ASP A 57 9.48 5.34 13.11
N PRO A 58 8.58 5.26 14.11
CA PRO A 58 7.13 5.37 13.88
C PRO A 58 6.71 6.73 13.31
N THR A 59 7.52 7.79 13.47
CA THR A 59 7.22 9.14 12.96
C THR A 59 7.20 9.19 11.44
N VAL A 60 7.92 8.31 10.74
CA VAL A 60 7.92 8.20 9.28
C VAL A 60 6.50 8.07 8.73
N ARG A 61 5.65 7.25 9.37
CA ARG A 61 4.26 7.06 8.92
C ARG A 61 3.41 8.32 9.12
N THR A 62 3.64 9.03 10.21
CA THR A 62 2.96 10.30 10.50
C THR A 62 3.38 11.38 9.52
N ASP A 63 4.69 11.54 9.28
CA ASP A 63 5.23 12.53 8.35
C ASP A 63 4.77 12.25 6.91
N PHE A 64 4.73 10.98 6.51
CA PHE A 64 4.18 10.58 5.22
C PHE A 64 2.70 10.95 5.10
N GLU A 65 1.88 10.64 6.11
CA GLU A 65 0.48 11.05 6.11
C GLU A 65 0.33 12.58 6.01
N SER A 66 1.06 13.33 6.85
CA SER A 66 1.02 14.79 6.86
C SER A 66 1.46 15.40 5.51
N HIS A 67 2.53 14.87 4.92
CA HIS A 67 3.05 15.34 3.65
C HIS A 67 2.07 15.05 2.50
N PHE A 68 1.52 13.84 2.42
CA PHE A 68 0.55 13.49 1.38
C PHE A 68 -0.76 14.28 1.51
N ASN A 69 -1.20 14.60 2.73
CA ASN A 69 -2.35 15.48 2.95
C ASN A 69 -2.08 16.94 2.55
N THR A 70 -0.82 17.38 2.59
CA THR A 70 -0.42 18.69 2.09
C THR A 70 -0.30 18.70 0.56
N MET A 71 0.31 17.67 -0.02
CA MET A 71 0.54 17.55 -1.46
C MET A 71 -0.75 17.31 -2.24
N VAL A 72 -1.64 16.49 -1.69
CA VAL A 72 -2.92 16.10 -2.31
C VAL A 72 -4.04 16.36 -1.28
N PRO A 73 -4.42 17.64 -1.10
CA PRO A 73 -5.35 18.04 -0.06
C PRO A 73 -6.78 17.64 -0.39
N GLU A 74 -7.55 17.32 0.64
CA GLU A 74 -9.01 17.21 0.52
C GLU A 74 -9.63 18.56 0.15
N ASN A 75 -10.80 18.54 -0.50
CA ASN A 75 -11.56 19.74 -0.86
C ASN A 75 -10.83 20.75 -1.76
N ALA A 76 -9.84 20.32 -2.54
CA ALA A 76 -9.24 21.20 -3.54
C ALA A 76 -10.33 21.72 -4.50
N PRO A 77 -10.43 23.04 -4.76
CA PRO A 77 -11.59 23.64 -5.43
C PRO A 77 -11.77 23.19 -6.88
N TYR A 78 -10.73 22.57 -7.47
CA TYR A 78 -10.74 22.04 -8.82
C TYR A 78 -11.06 20.54 -8.89
N TYR A 79 -11.21 19.85 -7.75
CA TYR A 79 -11.65 18.46 -7.74
C TYR A 79 -13.12 18.36 -8.13
N ARG A 80 -13.42 17.42 -9.03
CA ARG A 80 -14.77 17.16 -9.55
C ARG A 80 -15.34 15.81 -9.13
N HIS A 81 -14.47 14.88 -8.72
CA HIS A 81 -14.83 13.54 -8.28
C HIS A 81 -14.94 13.52 -6.75
N THR A 82 -16.10 13.92 -6.26
CA THR A 82 -16.35 14.10 -4.82
C THR A 82 -17.67 13.46 -4.39
N CYS A 83 -18.12 12.45 -5.13
CA CYS A 83 -19.42 11.82 -4.87
C CYS A 83 -19.39 10.93 -3.63
N GLU A 84 -18.22 10.41 -3.27
CA GLU A 84 -18.05 9.52 -2.11
C GLU A 84 -17.57 10.27 -0.84
N GLY A 85 -17.25 11.57 -0.96
CA GLY A 85 -16.77 12.38 0.16
C GLY A 85 -15.67 13.36 -0.25
N PRO A 86 -15.17 14.15 0.71
CA PRO A 86 -14.05 15.08 0.49
C PRO A 86 -12.72 14.37 0.19
N ASP A 87 -12.61 13.09 0.54
CA ASP A 87 -11.45 12.23 0.40
C ASP A 87 -11.45 11.36 -0.87
N ASP A 88 -12.54 11.36 -1.64
CA ASP A 88 -12.75 10.58 -2.87
C ASP A 88 -11.63 10.78 -3.92
N MET A 89 -11.59 11.95 -4.58
CA MET A 89 -10.50 12.31 -5.51
C MET A 89 -9.09 12.20 -4.92
N PRO A 90 -8.78 12.76 -3.73
CA PRO A 90 -7.41 12.71 -3.22
C PRO A 90 -6.94 11.28 -2.93
N ALA A 91 -7.81 10.35 -2.51
CA ALA A 91 -7.42 8.95 -2.32
C ALA A 91 -6.95 8.30 -3.64
N HIS A 92 -7.64 8.57 -4.75
CA HIS A 92 -7.23 8.11 -6.09
C HIS A 92 -5.91 8.72 -6.57
N LEU A 93 -5.69 10.01 -6.32
CA LEU A 93 -4.43 10.68 -6.66
C LEU A 93 -3.26 10.14 -5.84
N LYS A 94 -3.42 10.02 -4.52
CA LYS A 94 -2.40 9.44 -3.62
C LYS A 94 -2.09 8.00 -4.01
N SER A 95 -3.12 7.21 -4.34
CA SER A 95 -2.97 5.86 -4.85
C SER A 95 -2.16 5.80 -6.16
N SER A 96 -2.45 6.71 -7.10
CA SER A 96 -1.76 6.78 -8.39
C SER A 96 -0.29 7.23 -8.27
N LEU A 97 0.05 8.03 -7.26
CA LEU A 97 1.42 8.47 -6.99
C LEU A 97 2.30 7.35 -6.42
N LEU A 98 1.75 6.51 -5.54
CA LEU A 98 2.48 5.42 -4.90
C LEU A 98 2.46 4.13 -5.73
N GLY A 99 1.35 3.88 -6.43
CA GLY A 99 1.13 2.69 -7.26
C GLY A 99 0.40 1.56 -6.54
N SER A 100 -0.13 0.64 -7.34
CA SER A 100 -0.92 -0.51 -6.86
C SER A 100 -0.10 -1.77 -6.62
N SER A 101 1.23 -1.72 -6.78
CA SER A 101 2.07 -2.90 -6.56
C SER A 101 3.49 -2.57 -6.11
N VAL A 102 4.08 -3.53 -5.42
CA VAL A 102 5.51 -3.58 -5.11
C VAL A 102 6.06 -4.93 -5.53
N THR A 103 7.31 -4.96 -6.00
CA THR A 103 8.01 -6.21 -6.35
C THR A 103 9.31 -6.25 -5.57
N VAL A 104 9.50 -7.31 -4.79
CA VAL A 104 10.61 -7.48 -3.85
C VAL A 104 11.40 -8.74 -4.23
N PRO A 105 12.73 -8.70 -4.29
CA PRO A 105 13.53 -9.92 -4.44
C PRO A 105 13.41 -10.82 -3.20
N VAL A 106 13.31 -12.13 -3.42
CA VAL A 106 13.29 -13.15 -2.36
C VAL A 106 14.54 -14.01 -2.49
N THR A 107 15.23 -14.21 -1.38
CA THR A 107 16.44 -15.04 -1.24
C THR A 107 16.41 -15.74 0.11
N ASP A 108 17.19 -16.82 0.24
CA ASP A 108 17.38 -17.53 1.51
C ASP A 108 18.33 -16.83 2.50
#